data_AF-A0A194WA92-F1
#
_entry.id   AF-A0A194WA92-F1
#
_cell.length_a   1.000
_cell.length_b   1.000
_cell.length_c   1.000
_cell.angle_alpha   90.00
_cell.angle_beta   90.00
_cell.angle_gamma   90.00
#
_symmetry.space_group_name_H-M   'P 1'
#
loop_
_entity.id
_entity.type
_entity.pdbx_description
1 polymer ?
#
loop_
_entity_poly.entity_id
_entity_poly.type
_entity_poly.pdbx_seq_one_letter_code
_entity_poly.pdbx_strand_id
1 'polypeptide(L)'
;MKLFFLLVSALVAVVAAADPPPSRIEKRATTICGQWDTVETGSFTVYQDLWGESYGTGSQCTTVNSLSSGGSLSWSTSWSWSGNGSQVKSFANAVASLSAVQLSDISSLPTAWSWSYTGTSIVADVAYDAFTSSTATGTADYEIMIWLAALGGAGPISSTGSTIATPTIDGVTWNLYYGENGATQVYSFVASSEVTSFSGDLLAFFTYLINTDGLPSSQYLQSVGAGTEVFTGTNAVFSVSAYSLSETTGSAAASTTKATSTTTKATTTTTTKGTTATTTSGSTSSASHYAQCGGSGYTGPTACASPYACVSANPYYSQCL
;
A
#
# COMPACT_ATOMS: atom_id res chain seq x y z
N MET A 1 -30.86 79.19 -48.66
CA MET A 1 -29.77 79.11 -47.66
C MET A 1 -29.45 77.63 -47.48
N LYS A 2 -28.27 77.16 -47.90
CA LYS A 2 -27.87 75.74 -47.90
C LYS A 2 -27.63 75.28 -46.46
N LEU A 3 -28.34 74.24 -46.01
CA LEU A 3 -28.12 73.62 -44.69
C LEU A 3 -27.48 72.24 -44.91
N PHE A 4 -26.20 72.13 -44.56
CA PHE A 4 -25.45 70.89 -44.48
C PHE A 4 -25.88 70.13 -43.22
N PHE A 5 -26.41 68.91 -43.36
CA PHE A 5 -26.58 67.98 -42.24
C PHE A 5 -25.36 67.04 -42.18
N LEU A 6 -24.55 67.21 -41.14
CA LEU A 6 -23.50 66.25 -40.76
C LEU A 6 -24.15 65.05 -40.06
N LEU A 7 -23.96 63.85 -40.61
CA LEU A 7 -24.20 62.59 -39.90
C LEU A 7 -23.10 62.37 -38.86
N VAL A 8 -23.48 62.26 -37.59
CA VAL A 8 -22.61 61.77 -36.52
C VAL A 8 -22.95 60.29 -36.30
N SER A 9 -22.06 59.39 -36.72
CA SER A 9 -22.14 57.96 -36.37
C SER A 9 -21.66 57.76 -34.93
N ALA A 10 -22.58 57.38 -34.04
CA ALA A 10 -22.23 56.93 -32.70
C ALA A 10 -21.74 55.47 -32.75
N LEU A 11 -20.45 55.25 -32.47
CA LEU A 11 -19.90 53.92 -32.24
C LEU A 11 -20.26 53.49 -30.80
N VAL A 12 -21.11 52.47 -30.66
CA VAL A 12 -21.37 51.83 -29.36
C VAL A 12 -20.31 50.74 -29.15
N ALA A 13 -19.39 50.96 -28.22
CA ALA A 13 -18.43 49.94 -27.80
C ALA A 13 -19.15 48.96 -26.85
N VAL A 14 -19.40 47.74 -27.33
CA VAL A 14 -19.90 46.65 -26.49
C VAL A 14 -18.69 46.06 -25.74
N VAL A 15 -18.58 46.38 -24.46
CA VAL A 15 -17.63 45.71 -23.56
C VAL A 15 -18.21 44.34 -23.23
N ALA A 16 -17.68 43.29 -23.86
CA ALA A 16 -17.98 41.92 -23.44
C ALA A 16 -17.36 41.71 -22.05
N ALA A 17 -18.20 41.57 -21.03
CA ALA A 17 -17.75 41.10 -19.72
C ALA A 17 -17.30 39.64 -19.90
N ALA A 18 -16.01 39.38 -19.70
CA ALA A 18 -15.52 38.01 -19.62
C ALA A 18 -16.10 37.38 -18.36
N ASP A 19 -16.84 36.28 -18.51
CA ASP A 19 -17.26 35.46 -17.38
C ASP A 19 -16.02 35.02 -16.59
N PRO A 20 -16.03 35.12 -15.24
CA PRO A 20 -14.96 34.57 -14.44
C PRO A 20 -14.84 33.06 -14.75
N PRO A 21 -13.62 32.52 -14.86
CA PRO A 21 -13.45 31.09 -15.09
C PRO A 21 -14.18 30.33 -13.98
N PRO A 22 -14.90 29.23 -14.30
CA PRO A 22 -15.61 28.47 -13.29
C PRO A 22 -14.61 28.05 -12.20
N SER A 23 -14.91 28.42 -10.95
CA SER A 23 -14.16 27.97 -9.79
C SER A 23 -14.16 26.44 -9.80
N ARG A 24 -13.00 25.83 -10.06
CA ARG A 24 -12.81 24.38 -10.05
C ARG A 24 -13.22 23.89 -8.67
N ILE A 25 -14.31 23.14 -8.57
CA ILE A 25 -14.72 22.51 -7.32
C ILE A 25 -13.61 21.52 -6.96
N GLU A 26 -12.80 21.84 -5.96
CA GLU A 26 -11.89 20.87 -5.36
C GLU A 26 -12.76 19.72 -4.80
N LYS A 27 -12.39 18.48 -5.14
CA LYS A 27 -13.02 17.27 -4.57
C LYS A 27 -12.92 17.42 -3.05
N ARG A 28 -14.08 17.45 -2.37
CA ARG A 28 -14.14 17.57 -0.91
C ARG A 28 -13.43 16.36 -0.28
N ALA A 29 -12.76 16.59 0.84
CA ALA A 29 -12.19 15.50 1.62
C ALA A 29 -13.26 14.46 1.97
N THR A 30 -12.91 13.18 1.88
CA THR A 30 -13.82 12.06 2.17
C THR A 30 -13.31 11.31 3.39
N THR A 31 -14.13 11.23 4.43
CA THR A 31 -13.82 10.47 5.66
C THR A 31 -14.62 9.17 5.68
N ILE A 32 -13.93 8.09 6.05
CA ILE A 32 -14.45 6.74 6.21
C ILE A 32 -14.10 6.21 7.60
N CYS A 33 -14.97 5.39 8.19
CA CYS A 33 -14.77 4.87 9.56
C CYS A 33 -15.24 3.41 9.73
N GLY A 34 -16.02 2.88 8.79
CA GLY A 34 -16.45 1.49 8.81
C GLY A 34 -15.29 0.54 8.53
N GLN A 35 -15.32 -0.64 9.14
CA GLN A 35 -14.24 -1.64 9.14
C GLN A 35 -13.59 -1.85 7.76
N TRP A 36 -14.41 -1.94 6.71
CA TRP A 36 -14.00 -2.24 5.34
C TRP A 36 -14.32 -1.11 4.35
N ASP A 37 -14.53 0.11 4.86
CA ASP A 37 -14.76 1.25 3.99
C ASP A 37 -13.51 1.54 3.16
N THR A 38 -13.71 2.02 1.93
CA THR A 38 -12.64 2.40 1.00
C THR A 38 -12.99 3.68 0.25
N VAL A 39 -11.96 4.35 -0.28
CA VAL A 39 -12.10 5.50 -1.19
C VAL A 39 -11.14 5.35 -2.35
N GLU A 40 -11.68 5.23 -3.57
CA GLU A 40 -10.91 5.32 -4.80
C GLU A 40 -10.55 6.78 -5.13
N THR A 41 -9.29 7.01 -5.47
CA THR A 41 -8.79 8.36 -5.77
C THR A 41 -7.53 8.34 -6.64
N GLY A 42 -7.69 8.71 -7.91
CA GLY A 42 -6.58 8.67 -8.87
C GLY A 42 -6.14 7.24 -9.13
N SER A 43 -4.84 6.97 -9.03
CA SER A 43 -4.24 5.64 -9.15
C SER A 43 -4.12 4.91 -7.80
N PHE A 44 -5.00 5.23 -6.84
CA PHE A 44 -4.97 4.65 -5.51
C PHE A 44 -6.37 4.25 -5.04
N THR A 45 -6.41 3.22 -4.22
CA THR A 45 -7.54 2.93 -3.33
C THR A 45 -7.06 3.06 -1.89
N VAL A 46 -7.72 3.92 -1.12
CA VAL A 46 -7.41 4.13 0.31
C VAL A 46 -8.37 3.28 1.13
N TYR A 47 -7.82 2.41 1.98
CA TYR A 47 -8.56 1.46 2.79
C TYR A 47 -8.55 1.87 4.26
N GLN A 48 -9.68 1.66 4.93
CA GLN A 48 -9.76 1.73 6.39
C GLN A 48 -9.13 0.51 7.05
N ASP A 49 -9.49 -0.68 6.56
CA ASP A 49 -8.88 -1.98 6.88
C ASP A 49 -8.71 -2.26 8.39
N LEU A 50 -9.81 -2.21 9.16
CA LEU A 50 -9.80 -2.55 10.59
C LEU A 50 -9.92 -4.07 10.81
N TRP A 51 -9.09 -4.85 10.13
CA TRP A 51 -9.14 -6.31 10.15
C TRP A 51 -8.97 -6.91 11.56
N GLY A 52 -8.21 -6.22 12.42
CA GLY A 52 -7.90 -6.64 13.78
C GLY A 52 -8.70 -5.91 14.87
N GLU A 53 -9.77 -5.18 14.53
CA GLU A 53 -10.50 -4.36 15.52
C GLU A 53 -11.01 -5.17 16.72
N SER A 54 -11.33 -6.45 16.50
CA SER A 54 -11.77 -7.38 17.54
C SER A 54 -10.72 -7.71 18.61
N TYR A 55 -9.43 -7.45 18.35
CA TYR A 55 -8.35 -7.66 19.30
C TYR A 55 -8.20 -6.52 20.32
N GLY A 56 -9.01 -5.47 20.20
CA GLY A 56 -8.91 -4.29 21.04
C GLY A 56 -10.23 -3.61 21.33
N THR A 57 -10.12 -2.40 21.87
CA THR A 57 -11.24 -1.48 22.07
C THR A 57 -10.80 -0.11 21.64
N GLY A 58 -11.57 0.51 20.77
CA GLY A 58 -11.16 1.75 20.13
C GLY A 58 -11.99 2.10 18.91
N SER A 59 -11.49 3.07 18.16
CA SER A 59 -12.06 3.49 16.89
C SER A 59 -10.97 4.11 16.03
N GLN A 60 -11.25 4.17 14.73
CA GLN A 60 -10.38 4.76 13.74
C GLN A 60 -11.23 5.34 12.62
N CYS A 61 -10.75 6.42 12.00
CA CYS A 61 -11.33 7.01 10.80
C CYS A 61 -10.21 7.50 9.88
N THR A 62 -10.34 7.22 8.58
CA THR A 62 -9.39 7.63 7.55
C THR A 62 -10.02 8.70 6.67
N THR A 63 -9.25 9.72 6.31
CA THR A 63 -9.69 10.82 5.45
C THR A 63 -8.77 10.94 4.26
N VAL A 64 -9.34 10.85 3.05
CA VAL A 64 -8.67 11.25 1.81
C VAL A 64 -8.79 12.76 1.67
N ASN A 65 -7.67 13.47 1.75
CA ASN A 65 -7.66 14.93 1.79
C ASN A 65 -7.67 15.52 0.38
N SER A 66 -6.71 15.12 -0.46
CA SER A 66 -6.55 15.66 -1.81
C SER A 66 -5.70 14.76 -2.69
N LEU A 67 -5.87 14.88 -4.00
CA LEU A 67 -4.93 14.36 -5.00
C LEU A 67 -4.40 15.55 -5.81
N SER A 68 -3.08 15.73 -5.81
CA SER A 68 -2.44 16.80 -6.59
C SER A 68 -2.58 16.53 -8.10
N SER A 69 -2.41 17.57 -8.92
CA SER A 69 -2.40 17.40 -10.38
C SER A 69 -1.25 16.50 -10.88
N GLY A 70 -0.19 16.34 -10.09
CA GLY A 70 0.93 15.45 -10.36
C GLY A 70 0.73 14.02 -9.83
N GLY A 71 -0.47 13.67 -9.35
CA GLY A 71 -0.77 12.33 -8.85
C GLY A 71 -0.29 12.06 -7.42
N SER A 72 0.12 13.08 -6.66
CA SER A 72 0.51 12.90 -5.27
C SER A 72 -0.72 12.93 -4.35
N LEU A 73 -0.92 11.84 -3.61
CA LEU A 73 -2.02 11.64 -2.69
C LEU A 73 -1.69 12.23 -1.30
N SER A 74 -2.65 12.96 -0.72
CA SER A 74 -2.65 13.30 0.70
C SER A 74 -3.85 12.65 1.39
N TRP A 75 -3.60 12.02 2.52
CA TRP A 75 -4.61 11.36 3.35
C TRP A 75 -4.14 11.31 4.81
N SER A 76 -5.03 10.95 5.72
CA SER A 76 -4.70 10.81 7.15
C SER A 76 -5.58 9.77 7.80
N THR A 77 -5.12 9.12 8.87
CA THR A 77 -5.97 8.29 9.73
C THR A 77 -5.83 8.71 11.18
N SER A 78 -6.96 8.90 11.85
CA SER A 78 -7.04 9.24 13.28
C SER A 78 -7.62 8.07 14.04
N TRP A 79 -7.01 7.71 15.17
CA TRP A 79 -7.41 6.53 15.91
C TRP A 79 -7.09 6.60 17.40
N SER A 80 -7.75 5.73 18.14
CA SER A 80 -7.40 5.39 19.52
C SER A 80 -7.71 3.92 19.72
N TRP A 81 -6.70 3.14 20.08
CA TRP A 81 -6.81 1.70 20.29
C TRP A 81 -6.17 1.29 21.60
N SER A 82 -6.84 0.41 22.32
CA SER A 82 -6.37 -0.23 23.55
C SER A 82 -6.64 -1.74 23.48
N GLY A 83 -6.16 -2.50 24.47
CA GLY A 83 -6.33 -3.95 24.53
C GLY A 83 -5.02 -4.70 24.33
N ASN A 84 -5.03 -5.77 23.53
CA ASN A 84 -3.83 -6.59 23.33
C ASN A 84 -2.75 -5.80 22.58
N GLY A 85 -1.64 -5.48 23.25
CA GLY A 85 -0.53 -4.69 22.70
C GLY A 85 0.33 -5.41 21.68
N SER A 86 0.15 -6.72 21.50
CA SER A 86 0.91 -7.54 20.54
C SER A 86 0.11 -7.92 19.29
N GLN A 87 -1.11 -7.39 19.14
CA GLN A 87 -1.98 -7.64 18.00
C GLN A 87 -2.25 -6.34 17.26
N VAL A 88 -2.04 -6.33 15.95
CA VAL A 88 -2.42 -5.22 15.07
C VAL A 88 -3.94 -5.08 15.06
N LYS A 89 -4.45 -3.85 15.04
CA LYS A 89 -5.90 -3.55 14.97
C LYS A 89 -6.37 -3.21 13.57
N SER A 90 -5.49 -2.62 12.77
CA SER A 90 -5.79 -2.20 11.41
C SER A 90 -4.52 -1.97 10.62
N PHE A 91 -4.66 -1.93 9.31
CA PHE A 91 -3.65 -1.42 8.39
C PHE A 91 -4.29 -0.41 7.42
N ALA A 92 -4.69 0.76 7.93
CA ALA A 92 -5.17 1.81 7.05
C ALA A 92 -4.06 2.22 6.09
N ASN A 93 -4.32 2.13 4.78
CA ASN A 93 -3.28 2.20 3.76
C ASN A 93 -3.81 2.73 2.43
N ALA A 94 -2.90 3.18 1.57
CA ALA A 94 -3.17 3.52 0.17
C ALA A 94 -2.50 2.50 -0.76
N VAL A 95 -3.30 1.63 -1.40
CA VAL A 95 -2.82 0.67 -2.42
C VAL A 95 -2.77 1.35 -3.77
N ALA A 96 -1.63 1.26 -4.46
CA ALA A 96 -1.48 1.77 -5.82
C ALA A 96 -2.09 0.81 -6.85
N SER A 97 -2.74 1.35 -7.87
CA SER A 97 -3.22 0.58 -9.02
C SER A 97 -2.04 0.21 -9.93
N LEU A 98 -1.49 -0.99 -9.72
CA LEU A 98 -0.37 -1.55 -10.49
C LEU A 98 -0.83 -2.69 -11.41
N SER A 99 -0.01 -3.05 -12.39
CA SER A 99 -0.25 -4.24 -13.21
C SER A 99 0.31 -5.47 -12.50
N ALA A 100 -0.44 -6.57 -12.47
CA ALA A 100 0.07 -7.83 -11.93
C ALA A 100 1.04 -8.49 -12.93
N VAL A 101 2.31 -8.08 -12.89
CA VAL A 101 3.40 -8.59 -13.75
C VAL A 101 4.49 -9.26 -12.91
N GLN A 102 5.35 -10.05 -13.55
CA GLN A 102 6.49 -10.66 -12.87
C GLN A 102 7.50 -9.60 -12.46
N LEU A 103 8.18 -9.79 -11.33
CA LEU A 103 9.23 -8.89 -10.85
C LEU A 103 10.33 -8.67 -11.93
N SER A 104 10.62 -9.68 -12.74
CA SER A 104 11.56 -9.58 -13.87
C SER A 104 11.13 -8.65 -15.00
N ASP A 105 9.83 -8.35 -15.11
CA ASP A 105 9.25 -7.48 -16.15
C ASP A 105 9.08 -6.04 -15.68
N ILE A 106 9.39 -5.76 -14.41
CA ILE A 106 9.33 -4.42 -13.82
C ILE A 106 10.69 -3.75 -13.99
N SER A 107 10.69 -2.57 -14.58
CA SER A 107 11.91 -1.77 -14.77
C SER A 107 12.15 -0.74 -13.66
N SER A 108 11.07 -0.27 -13.02
CA SER A 108 11.14 0.65 -11.87
C SER A 108 9.81 0.71 -11.11
N LEU A 109 9.89 0.87 -9.79
CA LEU A 109 8.78 1.16 -8.87
C LEU A 109 9.07 2.45 -8.06
N PRO A 110 9.19 3.61 -8.74
CA PRO A 110 9.54 4.85 -8.05
C PRO A 110 8.44 5.26 -7.05
N THR A 111 8.88 5.68 -5.87
CA THR A 111 8.01 6.16 -4.80
C THR A 111 8.54 7.44 -4.15
N ALA A 112 7.63 8.21 -3.60
CA ALA A 112 7.91 9.27 -2.65
C ALA A 112 6.82 9.29 -1.57
N TRP A 113 7.21 9.39 -0.31
CA TRP A 113 6.27 9.35 0.82
C TRP A 113 6.74 10.27 1.94
N SER A 114 5.91 11.27 2.27
CA SER A 114 6.16 12.23 3.35
C SER A 114 5.00 12.22 4.34
N TRP A 115 5.30 11.90 5.59
CA TRP A 115 4.31 11.66 6.63
C TRP A 115 4.72 12.23 7.99
N SER A 116 3.76 12.28 8.91
CA SER A 116 3.98 12.65 10.31
C SER A 116 3.02 11.89 11.21
N TYR A 117 3.37 11.78 12.49
CA TYR A 117 2.54 11.16 13.52
C TYR A 117 2.42 12.09 14.73
N THR A 118 1.22 12.20 15.29
CA THR A 118 0.98 12.82 16.60
C THR A 118 0.11 11.92 17.46
N GLY A 119 0.14 12.11 18.78
CA GLY A 119 -0.65 11.35 19.74
C GLY A 119 0.15 10.92 20.96
N THR A 120 -0.44 10.08 21.80
CA THR A 120 0.18 9.63 23.06
C THR A 120 0.29 8.12 23.11
N SER A 121 1.42 7.61 23.61
CA SER A 121 1.70 6.18 23.80
C SER A 121 1.48 5.35 22.53
N ILE A 122 1.91 5.87 21.40
CA ILE A 122 1.72 5.24 20.09
C ILE A 122 2.65 4.03 19.97
N VAL A 123 2.06 2.87 19.75
CA VAL A 123 2.71 1.64 19.28
C VAL A 123 2.12 1.34 17.91
N ALA A 124 2.91 1.60 16.86
CA ALA A 124 2.52 1.47 15.45
C ALA A 124 3.77 1.39 14.58
N ASP A 125 3.64 0.90 13.36
CA ASP A 125 4.63 1.12 12.32
C ASP A 125 4.13 2.12 11.27
N VAL A 126 5.02 2.47 10.34
CA VAL A 126 4.68 3.12 9.08
C VAL A 126 5.41 2.35 7.99
N ALA A 127 4.66 1.66 7.14
CA ALA A 127 5.21 0.64 6.26
C ALA A 127 4.64 0.68 4.85
N TYR A 128 5.50 0.42 3.88
CA TYR A 128 5.05 -0.20 2.64
C TYR A 128 4.79 -1.68 2.90
N ASP A 129 3.79 -2.23 2.23
CA ASP A 129 3.42 -3.63 2.30
C ASP A 129 3.12 -4.15 0.90
N ALA A 130 3.84 -5.19 0.48
CA ALA A 130 3.78 -5.71 -0.88
C ALA A 130 3.65 -7.23 -0.89
N PHE A 131 2.76 -7.73 -1.74
CA PHE A 131 2.52 -9.16 -1.88
C PHE A 131 2.96 -9.67 -3.23
N THR A 132 3.57 -10.86 -3.22
CA THR A 132 3.91 -11.57 -4.45
C THR A 132 3.38 -13.00 -4.44
N SER A 133 3.07 -13.52 -5.62
CA SER A 133 2.62 -14.90 -5.80
C SER A 133 3.22 -15.52 -7.06
N SER A 134 3.33 -16.84 -7.08
CA SER A 134 3.70 -17.63 -8.25
C SER A 134 2.73 -17.47 -9.44
N THR A 135 1.53 -16.92 -9.20
CA THR A 135 0.58 -16.56 -10.26
C THR A 135 -0.02 -15.18 -10.01
N ALA A 136 -0.44 -14.49 -11.06
CA ALA A 136 -0.98 -13.12 -10.94
C ALA A 136 -2.18 -12.99 -9.97
N THR A 137 -3.02 -14.03 -9.86
CA THR A 137 -4.24 -14.02 -9.04
C THR A 137 -4.22 -15.06 -7.91
N GLY A 138 -3.05 -15.62 -7.61
CA GLY A 138 -2.90 -16.65 -6.59
C GLY A 138 -2.93 -16.08 -5.18
N THR A 139 -2.89 -16.98 -4.19
CA THR A 139 -2.58 -16.59 -2.81
C THR A 139 -1.12 -16.12 -2.73
N ALA A 140 -0.85 -15.15 -1.85
CA ALA A 140 0.50 -14.64 -1.65
C ALA A 140 1.44 -15.76 -1.18
N ASP A 141 2.59 -15.87 -1.83
CA ASP A 141 3.72 -16.72 -1.40
C ASP A 141 4.67 -15.91 -0.51
N TYR A 142 4.82 -14.61 -0.80
CA TYR A 142 5.69 -13.69 -0.07
C TYR A 142 4.99 -12.39 0.27
N GLU A 143 5.40 -11.82 1.40
CA GLU A 143 5.09 -10.48 1.89
C GLU A 143 6.40 -9.74 2.12
N ILE A 144 6.54 -8.57 1.52
CA ILE A 144 7.73 -7.73 1.64
C ILE A 144 7.29 -6.39 2.21
N MET A 145 7.59 -6.19 3.50
CA MET A 145 7.30 -4.94 4.18
C MET A 145 8.55 -4.06 4.26
N ILE A 146 8.37 -2.75 4.10
CA ILE A 146 9.45 -1.75 4.20
C ILE A 146 9.00 -0.69 5.19
N TRP A 147 9.43 -0.83 6.45
CA TRP A 147 9.02 -0.01 7.57
C TRP A 147 9.91 1.23 7.67
N LEU A 148 9.32 2.39 7.33
CA LEU A 148 9.95 3.69 7.53
C LEU A 148 10.06 4.07 9.00
N ALA A 149 9.20 3.51 9.85
CA ALA A 149 9.24 3.71 11.30
C ALA A 149 8.73 2.50 12.06
N ALA A 150 9.30 2.29 13.25
CA ALA A 150 8.81 1.39 14.28
C ALA A 150 8.63 2.19 15.57
N LEU A 151 7.39 2.58 15.88
CA LEU A 151 7.07 3.48 16.98
C LEU A 151 6.69 2.69 18.24
N GLY A 152 7.12 3.17 19.40
CA GLY A 152 6.69 2.66 20.71
C GLY A 152 7.02 1.19 20.98
N GLY A 153 7.96 0.60 20.25
CA GLY A 153 8.34 -0.81 20.40
C GLY A 153 7.56 -1.77 19.49
N ALA A 154 6.85 -1.28 18.46
CA ALA A 154 6.37 -2.12 17.38
C ALA A 154 7.53 -2.93 16.76
N GLY A 155 7.28 -4.20 16.45
CA GLY A 155 8.30 -5.10 15.92
C GLY A 155 7.74 -5.94 14.77
N PRO A 156 8.57 -6.22 13.74
CA PRO A 156 8.14 -7.02 12.59
C PRO A 156 8.02 -8.50 12.94
N ILE A 157 7.40 -9.26 12.04
CA ILE A 157 7.43 -10.72 12.08
C ILE A 157 8.89 -11.19 11.97
N SER A 158 9.31 -12.05 12.91
CA SER A 158 10.66 -12.60 12.94
C SER A 158 10.69 -13.96 13.60
N SER A 159 11.26 -14.97 12.92
CA SER A 159 11.44 -16.31 13.50
C SER A 159 12.47 -16.35 14.63
N THR A 160 13.40 -15.40 14.66
CA THR A 160 14.52 -15.37 15.64
C THR A 160 14.46 -14.18 16.59
N GLY A 161 13.62 -13.18 16.30
CA GLY A 161 13.63 -11.89 16.98
C GLY A 161 14.89 -11.06 16.69
N SER A 162 15.73 -11.47 15.73
CA SER A 162 16.99 -10.82 15.38
C SER A 162 17.06 -10.55 13.89
N THR A 163 17.84 -9.54 13.50
CA THR A 163 18.10 -9.21 12.10
C THR A 163 18.87 -10.33 11.40
N ILE A 164 18.47 -10.67 10.19
CA ILE A 164 19.22 -11.59 9.31
C ILE A 164 20.28 -10.87 8.47
N ALA A 165 20.08 -9.57 8.20
CA ALA A 165 21.03 -8.71 7.50
C ALA A 165 20.79 -7.23 7.84
N THR A 166 21.74 -6.36 7.47
CA THR A 166 21.62 -4.90 7.62
C THR A 166 21.97 -4.14 6.33
N PRO A 167 21.20 -4.29 5.23
CA PRO A 167 21.53 -3.66 3.95
C PRO A 167 21.34 -2.14 3.97
N THR A 168 22.01 -1.46 3.04
CA THR A 168 21.74 -0.05 2.73
C THR A 168 21.14 0.05 1.34
N ILE A 169 19.91 0.55 1.25
CA ILE A 169 19.11 0.66 0.02
C ILE A 169 18.54 2.08 -0.01
N ASP A 170 18.69 2.77 -1.14
CA ASP A 170 18.25 4.17 -1.34
C ASP A 170 18.70 5.14 -0.24
N GLY A 171 19.92 4.96 0.24
CA GLY A 171 20.54 5.84 1.26
C GLY A 171 20.06 5.62 2.69
N VAL A 172 19.19 4.63 2.94
CA VAL A 172 18.73 4.25 4.28
C VAL A 172 19.35 2.90 4.66
N THR A 173 19.80 2.78 5.90
CA THR A 173 20.23 1.50 6.47
C THR A 173 19.03 0.79 7.10
N TRP A 174 18.79 -0.44 6.67
CA TRP A 174 17.65 -1.26 7.05
C TRP A 174 18.11 -2.44 7.89
N ASN A 175 17.35 -2.77 8.92
CA ASN A 175 17.42 -4.01 9.67
C ASN A 175 16.47 -5.00 8.99
N LEU A 176 17.00 -6.01 8.30
CA LEU A 176 16.19 -7.02 7.62
C LEU A 176 15.82 -8.14 8.58
N TYR A 177 14.53 -8.42 8.70
CA TYR A 177 13.97 -9.54 9.44
C TYR A 177 13.28 -10.51 8.48
N TYR A 178 13.19 -11.77 8.93
CA TYR A 178 12.46 -12.82 8.24
C TYR A 178 11.63 -13.63 9.23
N GLY A 179 10.40 -13.97 8.84
CA GLY A 179 9.60 -14.99 9.48
C GLY A 179 8.44 -15.45 8.60
N GLU A 180 7.50 -16.18 9.18
CA GLU A 180 6.38 -16.78 8.46
C GLU A 180 5.05 -16.36 9.10
N ASN A 181 4.06 -16.07 8.26
CA ASN A 181 2.68 -15.79 8.65
C ASN A 181 1.75 -16.79 7.94
N GLY A 182 1.43 -17.89 8.62
CA GLY A 182 0.75 -19.02 7.98
C GLY A 182 1.62 -19.64 6.89
N ALA A 183 1.19 -19.59 5.64
CA ALA A 183 1.94 -20.09 4.49
C ALA A 183 2.80 -19.01 3.80
N THR A 184 2.64 -17.74 4.20
CA THR A 184 3.34 -16.61 3.59
C THR A 184 4.70 -16.40 4.24
N GLN A 185 5.74 -16.24 3.42
CA GLN A 185 7.06 -15.87 3.87
C GLN A 185 7.16 -14.34 3.96
N VAL A 186 7.50 -13.80 5.13
CA VAL A 186 7.50 -12.36 5.41
C VAL A 186 8.93 -11.85 5.57
N TYR A 187 9.32 -10.92 4.71
CA TYR A 187 10.54 -10.14 4.83
C TYR A 187 10.19 -8.71 5.24
N SER A 188 10.79 -8.23 6.31
CA SER A 188 10.55 -6.86 6.79
C SER A 188 11.86 -6.09 6.87
N PHE A 189 12.00 -5.05 6.03
CA PHE A 189 13.08 -4.08 6.10
C PHE A 189 12.68 -2.96 7.05
N VAL A 190 13.27 -2.92 8.24
CA VAL A 190 12.97 -1.87 9.23
C VAL A 190 14.06 -0.81 9.23
N ALA A 191 13.73 0.44 8.95
CA ALA A 191 14.71 1.52 8.96
C ALA A 191 15.38 1.61 10.34
N SER A 192 16.71 1.72 10.35
CA SER A 192 17.51 1.83 11.59
C SER A 192 17.24 3.12 12.38
N SER A 193 16.64 4.12 11.73
CA SER A 193 16.12 5.36 12.32
C SER A 193 14.84 5.77 11.59
N GLU A 194 13.94 6.47 12.27
CA GLU A 194 12.67 6.96 11.69
C GLU A 194 12.89 7.81 10.42
N VAL A 195 12.18 7.46 9.34
CA VAL A 195 12.23 8.14 8.04
C VAL A 195 10.87 8.75 7.70
N THR A 196 10.68 10.03 8.06
CA THR A 196 9.42 10.75 7.82
C THR A 196 9.26 11.28 6.39
N SER A 197 10.33 11.27 5.59
CA SER A 197 10.31 11.60 4.17
C SER A 197 11.25 10.67 3.42
N PHE A 198 10.68 9.80 2.58
CA PHE A 198 11.40 8.81 1.78
C PHE A 198 11.14 9.06 0.29
N SER A 199 12.16 8.87 -0.54
CA SER A 199 12.03 8.79 -2.00
C SER A 199 13.08 7.84 -2.54
N GLY A 200 12.65 6.94 -3.42
CA GLY A 200 13.48 5.85 -3.91
C GLY A 200 12.74 4.99 -4.93
N ASP A 201 13.28 3.81 -5.19
CA ASP A 201 12.68 2.81 -6.07
C ASP A 201 12.48 1.50 -5.29
N LEU A 202 11.21 1.14 -5.06
CA LEU A 202 10.89 -0.06 -4.29
C LEU A 202 11.42 -1.35 -4.94
N LEU A 203 11.68 -1.34 -6.25
CA LEU A 203 12.28 -2.48 -6.97
C LEU A 203 13.65 -2.87 -6.39
N ALA A 204 14.37 -1.94 -5.76
CA ALA A 204 15.67 -2.20 -5.15
C ALA A 204 15.59 -3.21 -3.98
N PHE A 205 14.48 -3.22 -3.23
CA PHE A 205 14.26 -4.18 -2.13
C PHE A 205 13.99 -5.59 -2.65
N PHE A 206 13.14 -5.72 -3.67
CA PHE A 206 12.92 -7.00 -4.34
C PHE A 206 14.20 -7.52 -4.99
N THR A 207 14.94 -6.64 -5.67
CA THR A 207 16.23 -6.97 -6.29
C THR A 207 17.25 -7.45 -5.26
N TYR A 208 17.28 -6.85 -4.07
CA TYR A 208 18.11 -7.34 -2.98
C TYR A 208 17.72 -8.79 -2.62
N LEU A 209 16.45 -9.05 -2.29
CA LEU A 209 15.98 -10.39 -1.91
C LEU A 209 16.17 -11.44 -3.01
N ILE A 210 15.98 -11.08 -4.29
CA ILE A 210 16.24 -11.97 -5.44
C ILE A 210 17.71 -12.42 -5.43
N ASN A 211 18.63 -11.53 -5.10
CA ASN A 211 20.07 -11.80 -5.14
C ASN A 211 20.61 -12.48 -3.87
N THR A 212 19.98 -12.28 -2.71
CA THR A 212 20.54 -12.72 -1.42
C THR A 212 19.73 -13.80 -0.72
N ASP A 213 18.40 -13.76 -0.79
CA ASP A 213 17.49 -14.53 0.06
C ASP A 213 16.53 -15.43 -0.74
N GLY A 214 16.69 -15.48 -2.06
CA GLY A 214 16.06 -16.49 -2.91
C GLY A 214 14.63 -16.18 -3.35
N LEU A 215 14.17 -14.94 -3.24
CA LEU A 215 12.90 -14.50 -3.85
C LEU A 215 12.96 -14.77 -5.38
N PRO A 216 12.08 -15.60 -5.96
CA PRO A 216 12.14 -15.84 -7.40
C PRO A 216 11.71 -14.60 -8.18
N SER A 217 12.53 -14.16 -9.15
CA SER A 217 12.18 -13.02 -10.02
C SER A 217 10.94 -13.27 -10.90
N SER A 218 10.50 -14.53 -11.01
CA SER A 218 9.28 -14.94 -11.71
C SER A 218 8.01 -14.77 -10.87
N GLN A 219 8.11 -14.35 -9.60
CA GLN A 219 6.96 -14.00 -8.77
C GLN A 219 6.24 -12.79 -9.38
N TYR A 220 4.91 -12.83 -9.39
CA TYR A 220 4.06 -11.71 -9.77
C TYR A 220 3.92 -10.74 -8.60
N LEU A 221 4.21 -9.46 -8.81
CA LEU A 221 3.85 -8.42 -7.86
C LEU A 221 2.34 -8.19 -7.94
N GLN A 222 1.62 -8.50 -6.86
CA GLN A 222 0.15 -8.46 -6.84
C GLN A 222 -0.38 -7.13 -6.33
N SER A 223 0.24 -6.58 -5.30
CA SER A 223 -0.16 -5.31 -4.70
C SER A 223 1.01 -4.65 -3.98
N VAL A 224 0.93 -3.32 -3.87
CA VAL A 224 1.79 -2.51 -3.00
C VAL A 224 0.93 -1.43 -2.33
N GLY A 225 0.79 -1.54 -1.02
CA GLY A 225 0.17 -0.57 -0.13
C GLY A 225 1.21 0.24 0.64
N ALA A 226 0.83 1.44 1.09
CA ALA A 226 1.60 2.24 2.04
C ALA A 226 0.67 2.76 3.13
N GLY A 227 0.95 2.41 4.38
CA GLY A 227 0.04 2.64 5.50
C GLY A 227 0.71 2.59 6.88
N THR A 228 -0.10 2.33 7.90
CA THR A 228 0.33 2.19 9.29
C THR A 228 -0.40 1.03 9.93
N GLU A 229 0.35 0.05 10.45
CA GLU A 229 -0.24 -0.95 11.35
C GLU A 229 -0.26 -0.42 12.78
N VAL A 230 -1.43 -0.45 13.41
CA VAL A 230 -1.61 0.17 14.73
C VAL A 230 -1.87 -0.89 15.79
N PHE A 231 -1.16 -0.81 16.92
CA PHE A 231 -1.33 -1.74 18.05
C PHE A 231 -2.12 -1.09 19.17
N THR A 232 -1.57 -0.01 19.75
CA THR A 232 -2.17 0.74 20.85
C THR A 232 -1.73 2.21 20.82
N GLY A 233 -2.54 3.09 21.39
CA GLY A 233 -2.29 4.53 21.39
C GLY A 233 -3.58 5.32 21.57
N THR A 234 -3.45 6.61 21.89
CA THR A 234 -4.61 7.48 22.13
C THR A 234 -4.43 8.83 21.44
N ASN A 235 -5.53 9.35 20.89
CA ASN A 235 -5.58 10.58 20.10
C ASN A 235 -4.50 10.62 19.02
N ALA A 236 -4.27 9.47 18.39
CA ALA A 236 -3.22 9.29 17.43
C ALA A 236 -3.70 9.77 16.05
N VAL A 237 -2.84 10.50 15.34
CA VAL A 237 -3.11 10.98 13.98
C VAL A 237 -1.88 10.74 13.13
N PHE A 238 -2.00 9.81 12.19
CA PHE A 238 -1.06 9.59 11.10
C PHE A 238 -1.47 10.47 9.92
N SER A 239 -0.59 11.36 9.47
CA SER A 239 -0.85 12.31 8.39
C SER A 239 0.13 12.14 7.26
N VAL A 240 -0.38 11.81 6.08
CA VAL A 240 0.39 11.71 4.83
C VAL A 240 0.18 13.00 4.04
N SER A 241 1.23 13.81 3.99
CA SER A 241 1.23 15.08 3.26
C SER A 241 1.37 14.88 1.75
N ALA A 242 2.14 13.86 1.35
CA ALA A 242 2.37 13.50 -0.04
C ALA A 242 2.74 12.02 -0.13
N TYR A 243 2.08 11.29 -1.01
CA TYR A 243 2.42 9.91 -1.37
C TYR A 243 2.29 9.73 -2.88
N SER A 244 3.27 9.08 -3.50
CA SER A 244 3.21 8.63 -4.88
C SER A 244 3.89 7.28 -5.00
N LEU A 245 3.31 6.42 -5.83
CA LEU A 245 3.91 5.17 -6.28
C LEU A 245 3.43 4.93 -7.71
N SER A 246 4.35 4.50 -8.57
CA SER A 246 4.03 4.12 -9.94
C SER A 246 4.87 2.94 -10.37
N GLU A 247 4.42 2.22 -11.38
CA GLU A 247 5.12 1.09 -11.97
C GLU A 247 5.43 1.39 -13.43
N THR A 248 6.67 1.11 -13.84
CA THR A 248 7.04 1.08 -15.26
C THR A 248 7.45 -0.34 -15.61
N THR A 249 6.70 -0.96 -16.52
CA THR A 249 7.04 -2.27 -17.07
C THR A 249 7.95 -2.10 -18.28
N GLY A 250 8.89 -3.02 -18.41
CA GLY A 250 9.92 -2.97 -19.43
C GLY A 250 10.97 -4.02 -19.12
N SER A 251 11.39 -4.77 -20.12
CA SER A 251 12.40 -5.81 -19.91
C SER A 251 13.68 -5.16 -19.40
N ALA A 252 13.97 -5.35 -18.11
CA ALA A 252 15.20 -4.84 -17.52
C ALA A 252 16.38 -5.55 -18.22
N ALA A 253 17.10 -4.81 -19.07
CA ALA A 253 18.41 -5.26 -19.51
C ALA A 253 19.25 -5.44 -18.24
N ALA A 254 19.65 -6.67 -17.95
CA ALA A 254 20.41 -7.07 -16.78
C ALA A 254 21.57 -6.08 -16.52
N SER A 255 21.35 -5.13 -15.59
CA SER A 255 22.36 -4.18 -15.17
C SER A 255 23.28 -4.90 -14.20
N THR A 256 24.43 -5.30 -14.72
CA THR A 256 25.50 -5.97 -13.98
C THR A 256 26.16 -4.98 -13.03
N THR A 257 25.62 -4.82 -11.82
CA THR A 257 26.38 -4.26 -10.70
C THR A 257 27.12 -5.39 -9.98
N LYS A 258 28.44 -5.24 -9.94
CA LYS A 258 29.41 -6.17 -9.35
C LYS A 258 29.30 -6.14 -7.82
N ALA A 259 28.42 -6.96 -7.25
CA ALA A 259 28.44 -7.27 -5.83
C ALA A 259 29.67 -8.12 -5.50
N THR A 260 30.44 -7.70 -4.49
CA THR A 260 31.63 -8.43 -4.01
C THR A 260 31.19 -9.50 -3.02
N SER A 261 31.55 -10.74 -3.33
CA SER A 261 31.18 -11.96 -2.60
C SER A 261 31.87 -12.08 -1.24
N THR A 262 31.11 -12.43 -0.22
CA THR A 262 31.61 -13.09 1.00
C THR A 262 30.93 -14.46 1.17
N THR A 263 31.75 -15.42 1.55
CA THR A 263 31.58 -16.87 1.38
C THR A 263 30.54 -17.50 2.33
N THR A 264 29.76 -18.44 1.79
CA THR A 264 28.70 -19.24 2.40
C THR A 264 29.17 -20.29 3.42
N LYS A 265 28.27 -20.69 4.33
CA LYS A 265 28.28 -22.03 4.94
C LYS A 265 26.90 -22.67 4.78
N ALA A 266 26.83 -23.73 3.97
CA ALA A 266 25.64 -24.52 3.71
C ALA A 266 25.23 -25.37 4.93
N THR A 267 23.91 -25.51 5.16
CA THR A 267 23.33 -26.51 6.05
C THR A 267 22.20 -27.25 5.32
N THR A 268 22.21 -28.57 5.46
CA THR A 268 21.39 -29.56 4.76
C THR A 268 20.27 -30.07 5.67
N THR A 269 19.03 -30.17 5.18
CA THR A 269 17.99 -31.07 5.73
C THR A 269 16.83 -31.21 4.73
N THR A 270 16.66 -32.35 4.05
CA THR A 270 15.81 -33.53 4.35
C THR A 270 14.29 -33.31 4.17
N THR A 271 13.77 -33.83 3.06
CA THR A 271 12.36 -33.99 2.70
C THR A 271 11.62 -35.01 3.56
N THR A 272 10.39 -34.68 3.99
CA THR A 272 9.35 -35.66 4.37
C THR A 272 8.00 -35.31 3.76
N LYS A 273 7.30 -36.39 3.37
CA LYS A 273 6.05 -36.46 2.60
C LYS A 273 4.87 -36.77 3.53
N GLY A 274 3.69 -36.24 3.19
CA GLY A 274 2.36 -36.67 3.70
C GLY A 274 1.59 -35.51 4.35
N THR A 275 0.27 -35.35 4.24
CA THR A 275 -0.82 -36.17 3.70
C THR A 275 -2.06 -35.26 3.53
N THR A 276 -2.91 -35.61 2.57
CA THR A 276 -4.22 -35.05 2.22
C THR A 276 -5.17 -34.79 3.40
N ALA A 277 -5.84 -33.64 3.40
CA ALA A 277 -7.04 -33.39 4.19
C ALA A 277 -8.17 -32.84 3.29
N THR A 278 -9.30 -33.55 3.33
CA THR A 278 -10.57 -33.27 2.66
C THR A 278 -11.48 -32.53 3.64
N THR A 279 -12.19 -31.46 3.22
CA THR A 279 -13.54 -31.13 3.75
C THR A 279 -14.28 -30.06 2.94
N THR A 280 -15.42 -30.50 2.38
CA THR A 280 -16.77 -29.87 2.31
C THR A 280 -17.03 -28.51 1.65
N SER A 281 -17.76 -28.60 0.53
CA SER A 281 -18.50 -27.58 -0.20
C SER A 281 -19.49 -26.76 0.64
N GLY A 282 -19.45 -25.43 0.48
CA GLY A 282 -20.48 -24.47 0.87
C GLY A 282 -20.91 -23.62 -0.35
N SER A 283 -22.21 -23.40 -0.47
CA SER A 283 -22.97 -22.85 -1.60
C SER A 283 -22.39 -21.59 -2.28
N THR A 284 -22.37 -21.64 -3.61
CA THR A 284 -21.98 -20.61 -4.59
C THR A 284 -23.03 -19.50 -4.74
N SER A 285 -22.90 -18.41 -4.00
CA SER A 285 -23.36 -17.09 -4.46
C SER A 285 -22.13 -16.24 -4.76
N SER A 286 -22.16 -15.43 -5.83
CA SER A 286 -21.08 -14.50 -6.14
C SER A 286 -21.16 -13.26 -5.24
N ALA A 287 -20.02 -12.76 -4.76
CA ALA A 287 -19.91 -11.51 -4.02
C ALA A 287 -20.31 -10.33 -4.92
N SER A 288 -21.09 -9.38 -4.38
CA SER A 288 -21.45 -8.15 -5.11
C SER A 288 -20.24 -7.24 -5.31
N HIS A 289 -20.36 -6.23 -6.18
CA HIS A 289 -19.37 -5.15 -6.27
C HIS A 289 -19.04 -4.61 -4.86
N TYR A 290 -17.76 -4.46 -4.55
CA TYR A 290 -17.20 -4.05 -3.26
C TYR A 290 -17.37 -5.01 -2.08
N ALA A 291 -17.95 -6.20 -2.27
CA ALA A 291 -17.97 -7.20 -1.21
C ALA A 291 -16.61 -7.91 -1.10
N GLN A 292 -16.29 -8.38 0.11
CA GLN A 292 -15.12 -9.22 0.33
C GLN A 292 -15.27 -10.50 -0.50
N CYS A 293 -14.19 -10.92 -1.13
CA CYS A 293 -14.12 -12.10 -1.99
C CYS A 293 -12.92 -13.00 -1.66
N GLY A 294 -12.14 -12.65 -0.65
CA GLY A 294 -10.95 -13.38 -0.27
C GLY A 294 -10.31 -12.81 0.98
N GLY A 295 -9.21 -13.42 1.38
CA GLY A 295 -8.51 -13.13 2.64
C GLY A 295 -8.38 -14.35 3.54
N SER A 296 -7.31 -14.41 4.30
CA SER A 296 -6.99 -15.44 5.27
C SER A 296 -8.10 -15.50 6.33
N GLY A 297 -8.69 -16.69 6.49
CA GLY A 297 -9.83 -16.91 7.37
C GLY A 297 -11.20 -16.56 6.79
N TYR A 298 -11.29 -16.00 5.58
CA TYR A 298 -12.56 -15.71 4.93
C TYR A 298 -13.24 -16.99 4.40
N THR A 299 -14.50 -17.23 4.81
CA THR A 299 -15.28 -18.42 4.41
C THR A 299 -16.46 -18.09 3.49
N GLY A 300 -16.54 -16.86 2.97
CA GLY A 300 -17.62 -16.40 2.10
C GLY A 300 -17.38 -16.62 0.61
N PRO A 301 -18.20 -16.02 -0.26
CA PRO A 301 -18.05 -16.08 -1.72
C PRO A 301 -16.65 -15.71 -2.22
N THR A 302 -15.99 -16.60 -2.95
CA THR A 302 -14.67 -16.31 -3.55
C THR A 302 -14.71 -15.81 -4.99
N ALA A 303 -15.91 -15.83 -5.60
CA ALA A 303 -16.14 -15.34 -6.95
C ALA A 303 -16.95 -14.04 -6.89
N CYS A 304 -16.58 -13.07 -7.72
CA CYS A 304 -17.30 -11.81 -7.84
C CYS A 304 -18.40 -11.90 -8.89
N ALA A 305 -19.48 -11.14 -8.69
CA ALA A 305 -20.53 -10.99 -9.68
C ALA A 305 -19.92 -10.34 -10.94
N SER A 306 -20.23 -10.87 -12.12
CA SER A 306 -19.77 -10.25 -13.38
C SER A 306 -20.28 -8.79 -13.46
N PRO A 307 -19.44 -7.81 -13.86
CA PRO A 307 -18.13 -7.95 -14.51
C PRO A 307 -16.90 -7.92 -13.58
N TYR A 308 -17.08 -7.98 -12.26
CA TYR A 308 -16.02 -7.72 -11.29
C TYR A 308 -15.08 -8.91 -11.08
N ALA A 309 -13.84 -8.63 -10.69
CA ALA A 309 -12.81 -9.60 -10.33
C ALA A 309 -12.48 -9.50 -8.83
N CYS A 310 -12.06 -10.61 -8.23
CA CYS A 310 -11.60 -10.60 -6.85
C CYS A 310 -10.17 -10.07 -6.81
N VAL A 311 -9.99 -8.85 -6.31
CA VAL A 311 -8.70 -8.18 -6.22
C VAL A 311 -8.22 -8.26 -4.77
N SER A 312 -7.03 -8.81 -4.57
CA SER A 312 -6.41 -8.87 -3.24
C SER A 312 -5.96 -7.48 -2.79
N ALA A 313 -6.40 -7.04 -1.61
CA ALA A 313 -5.90 -5.81 -1.00
C ALA A 313 -4.73 -6.11 -0.06
N ASN A 314 -4.90 -7.13 0.80
CA ASN A 314 -3.91 -7.64 1.75
C ASN A 314 -4.19 -9.15 2.02
N PRO A 315 -3.39 -9.87 2.83
CA PRO A 315 -3.54 -11.31 3.04
C PRO A 315 -4.86 -11.69 3.70
N TYR A 316 -5.48 -10.76 4.43
CA TYR A 316 -6.71 -10.95 5.20
C TYR A 316 -7.95 -10.42 4.48
N TYR A 317 -7.78 -9.69 3.37
CA TYR A 317 -8.87 -9.03 2.67
C TYR A 317 -8.63 -8.94 1.16
N SER A 318 -9.56 -9.49 0.38
CA SER A 318 -9.69 -9.29 -1.06
C SER A 318 -11.10 -8.78 -1.35
N GLN A 319 -11.27 -7.90 -2.35
CA GLN A 319 -12.54 -7.24 -2.67
C GLN A 319 -12.91 -7.38 -4.15
N CYS A 320 -14.21 -7.47 -4.44
CA CYS A 320 -14.72 -7.42 -5.80
C CYS A 320 -14.65 -6.01 -6.39
N LEU A 321 -13.87 -5.83 -7.46
CA LEU A 321 -13.69 -4.57 -8.23
C LEU A 321 -13.81 -4.79 -9.74
#